data_AF-A0A5M4D393-F1
#
_entry.id   AF-A0A5M4D393-F1
#
_cell.length_a   1.000
_cell.length_b   1.000
_cell.length_c   1.000
_cell.angle_alpha   90.00
_cell.angle_beta   90.00
_cell.angle_gamma   90.00
#
_symmetry.space_group_name_H-M   'P 1'
#
loop_
_entity.id
_entity.type
_entity.pdbx_description
1 polymer ?
#
loop_
_entity_poly.entity_id
_entity_poly.type
_entity_poly.pdbx_seq_one_letter_code
_entity_poly.pdbx_strand_id
1 'polypeptide(L)'
;MTPWFDEQTAGMVGGLLGAGVGTVFGALGGGVGGPLAAMGKAKAVVLGLFYFGVAVGVGLTITGLATLAMGQPWWVWVSFVGPGVLTAGLMGGLLPVVRMRYRQAEQRKLDAQSFRG
;
A
#
# COMPACT_ATOMS: atom_id res chain seq x y z
N MET A 1 -21.79 -23.93 6.85
CA MET A 1 -21.17 -23.19 5.73
C MET A 1 -19.93 -23.97 5.30
N THR A 2 -19.70 -24.17 4.00
CA THR A 2 -18.44 -24.76 3.53
C THR A 2 -17.35 -23.68 3.55
N PRO A 3 -16.18 -23.94 4.17
CA PRO A 3 -15.04 -23.03 4.08
C PRO A 3 -14.69 -22.76 2.62
N TRP A 4 -14.35 -21.52 2.28
CA TRP A 4 -13.87 -21.20 0.93
C TRP A 4 -12.60 -21.97 0.57
N PHE A 5 -11.74 -22.19 1.56
CA PHE A 5 -10.53 -22.98 1.45
C PHE A 5 -10.14 -23.57 2.81
N ASP A 6 -9.33 -24.62 2.77
CA ASP A 6 -8.75 -25.28 3.93
C ASP A 6 -7.55 -24.49 4.49
N GLU A 7 -7.08 -24.91 5.67
CA GLU A 7 -6.04 -24.19 6.40
C GLU A 7 -4.67 -24.22 5.69
N GLN A 8 -4.37 -25.30 4.96
CA GLN A 8 -3.15 -25.38 4.15
C GLN A 8 -3.19 -24.36 3.00
N THR A 9 -4.31 -24.29 2.27
CA THR A 9 -4.48 -23.30 1.20
C THR A 9 -4.48 -21.89 1.78
N ALA A 10 -5.01 -21.68 2.98
CA ALA A 10 -4.95 -20.39 3.67
C ALA A 10 -3.49 -19.93 3.90
N GLY A 11 -2.61 -20.84 4.31
CA GLY A 11 -1.18 -20.54 4.44
C GLY A 11 -0.55 -20.09 3.11
N MET A 12 -0.89 -20.75 2.00
CA MET A 12 -0.41 -20.36 0.67
C MET A 12 -0.99 -19.02 0.22
N VAL A 13 -2.30 -18.81 0.37
CA VAL A 13 -2.99 -17.57 -0.02
C VAL A 13 -2.48 -16.39 0.80
N GLY A 14 -2.42 -16.52 2.11
CA GLY A 14 -1.87 -15.51 3.02
C GLY A 14 -0.40 -15.23 2.73
N GLY A 15 0.40 -16.26 2.46
CA GLY A 15 1.81 -16.12 2.07
C GLY A 15 1.99 -15.38 0.74
N LEU A 16 1.23 -15.74 -0.30
CA LEU A 16 1.29 -15.10 -1.61
C LEU A 16 0.77 -13.66 -1.58
N LEU A 17 -0.35 -13.41 -0.89
CA LEU A 17 -0.88 -12.06 -0.71
C LEU A 17 0.09 -11.21 0.11
N GLY A 18 0.60 -11.72 1.22
CA GLY A 18 1.56 -11.03 2.07
C GLY A 18 2.88 -10.72 1.34
N ALA A 19 3.46 -11.70 0.66
CA ALA A 19 4.70 -11.51 -0.09
C ALA A 19 4.49 -10.63 -1.31
N GLY A 20 3.43 -10.85 -2.11
CA GLY A 20 3.14 -10.06 -3.29
C GLY A 20 2.91 -8.60 -2.94
N VAL A 21 2.03 -8.34 -1.98
CA VAL A 21 1.76 -6.97 -1.52
C VAL A 21 2.98 -6.37 -0.83
N GLY A 22 3.62 -7.10 0.08
CA GLY A 22 4.80 -6.62 0.82
C GLY A 22 5.97 -6.28 -0.10
N THR A 23 6.29 -7.13 -1.06
CA THR A 23 7.38 -6.89 -2.01
C THR A 23 7.03 -5.79 -2.99
N VAL A 24 5.84 -5.80 -3.60
CA VAL A 24 5.46 -4.79 -4.59
C VAL A 24 5.36 -3.41 -3.94
N PHE A 25 4.59 -3.26 -2.87
CA PHE A 25 4.39 -1.96 -2.25
C PHE A 25 5.53 -1.54 -1.32
N GLY A 26 6.25 -2.49 -0.71
CA GLY A 26 7.46 -2.19 0.07
C GLY A 26 8.62 -1.74 -0.82
N ALA A 27 8.93 -2.48 -1.90
CA ALA A 27 10.02 -2.12 -2.80
C ALA A 27 9.69 -0.88 -3.63
N LEU A 28 8.49 -0.80 -4.21
CA LEU A 28 8.12 0.32 -5.07
C LEU A 28 7.72 1.57 -4.28
N GLY A 29 7.00 1.42 -3.16
CA GLY A 29 6.58 2.53 -2.31
C GLY A 29 7.70 3.08 -1.44
N GLY A 30 8.42 2.21 -0.74
CA GLY A 30 9.51 2.58 0.17
C GLY A 30 10.86 2.69 -0.55
N GLY A 31 11.30 1.61 -1.20
CA GLY A 31 12.64 1.50 -1.80
C GLY A 31 12.88 2.45 -2.97
N VAL A 32 11.94 2.53 -3.92
CA VAL A 32 12.07 3.37 -5.13
C VAL A 32 11.29 4.69 -4.99
N GLY A 33 10.09 4.63 -4.41
CA GLY A 33 9.22 5.79 -4.22
C GLY A 33 9.81 6.86 -3.31
N GLY A 34 10.53 6.46 -2.25
CA GLY A 34 11.21 7.39 -1.34
C GLY A 34 12.27 8.26 -2.02
N PRO A 35 13.28 7.67 -2.69
CA PRO A 35 14.28 8.42 -3.45
C PRO A 35 13.67 9.28 -4.58
N LEU A 36 12.70 8.75 -5.33
CA LEU A 36 12.02 9.51 -6.38
C LEU A 36 11.27 10.73 -5.82
N ALA A 37 10.62 10.58 -4.67
CA ALA A 37 9.96 11.68 -3.96
C ALA A 37 10.96 12.74 -3.47
N ALA A 38 12.12 12.32 -2.94
CA ALA A 38 13.17 13.24 -2.51
C ALA A 38 13.77 14.06 -3.66
N MET A 39 13.84 13.46 -4.85
CA MET A 39 14.27 14.11 -6.10
C MET A 39 13.17 14.94 -6.78
N GLY A 40 11.92 14.86 -6.30
CA GLY A 40 10.78 15.52 -6.94
C GLY A 40 10.49 15.00 -8.36
N LYS A 41 10.78 13.72 -8.63
CA LYS A 41 10.55 13.04 -9.91
C LYS A 41 9.37 12.06 -9.82
N ALA A 42 8.74 11.78 -10.96
CA ALA A 42 7.69 10.76 -11.10
C ALA A 42 6.52 10.90 -10.09
N LYS A 43 6.17 12.13 -9.72
CA LYS A 43 5.14 12.44 -8.70
C LYS A 43 3.81 11.73 -8.94
N ALA A 44 3.30 11.77 -10.17
CA ALA A 44 2.04 11.12 -10.52
C ALA A 44 2.12 9.60 -10.37
N VAL A 45 3.23 8.98 -10.78
CA VAL A 45 3.44 7.53 -10.67
C VAL A 45 3.54 7.10 -9.21
N VAL A 46 4.38 7.79 -8.42
CA VAL A 46 4.56 7.45 -7.00
C VAL A 46 3.27 7.68 -6.23
N LEU A 47 2.64 8.84 -6.33
CA LEU A 47 1.37 9.08 -5.64
C LEU A 47 0.28 8.13 -6.11
N GLY A 48 0.18 7.88 -7.42
CA GLY A 48 -0.76 6.92 -8.00
C GLY A 48 -0.59 5.51 -7.43
N LEU A 49 0.66 5.05 -7.27
CA LEU A 49 0.97 3.76 -6.64
C LEU A 49 0.51 3.72 -5.17
N PHE A 50 0.75 4.78 -4.41
CA PHE A 50 0.28 4.86 -3.02
C PHE A 50 -1.25 4.82 -2.93
N TYR A 51 -1.96 5.57 -3.78
CA TYR A 51 -3.41 5.52 -3.84
C TYR A 51 -3.93 4.14 -4.26
N PHE A 52 -3.30 3.53 -5.25
CA PHE A 52 -3.64 2.18 -5.69
C PHE A 52 -3.44 1.17 -4.56
N GLY A 53 -2.33 1.27 -3.82
CA GLY A 53 -2.07 0.43 -2.65
C GLY A 53 -3.12 0.61 -1.54
N VAL A 54 -3.55 1.84 -1.28
CA VAL A 54 -4.66 2.11 -0.35
C VAL A 54 -5.94 1.44 -0.85
N ALA A 55 -6.28 1.60 -2.14
CA ALA A 55 -7.49 0.99 -2.71
C ALA A 55 -7.47 -0.54 -2.63
N VAL A 56 -6.34 -1.17 -2.95
CA VAL A 56 -6.15 -2.63 -2.82
C VAL A 56 -6.28 -3.06 -1.36
N GLY A 57 -5.61 -2.36 -0.43
CA GLY A 57 -5.66 -2.68 0.99
C GLY A 57 -7.07 -2.56 1.57
N VAL A 58 -7.81 -1.51 1.20
CA VAL A 58 -9.21 -1.32 1.59
C VAL A 58 -10.08 -2.43 1.00
N GLY A 59 -9.91 -2.78 -0.28
CA GLY A 59 -10.65 -3.87 -0.92
C GLY A 59 -10.43 -5.22 -0.25
N LEU A 60 -9.18 -5.57 0.09
CA LEU A 60 -8.86 -6.78 0.83
C LEU A 60 -9.46 -6.77 2.24
N THR A 61 -9.41 -5.63 2.93
CA THR A 61 -10.00 -5.48 4.27
C THR A 61 -11.52 -5.69 4.22
N ILE A 62 -12.21 -5.06 3.27
CA ILE A 62 -13.66 -5.23 3.07
C ILE A 62 -13.99 -6.69 2.77
N THR A 63 -13.20 -7.34 1.90
CA THR A 63 -13.38 -8.76 1.57
C THR A 63 -13.26 -9.64 2.82
N GLY A 64 -12.24 -9.41 3.63
CA GLY A 64 -12.05 -10.11 4.90
C GLY A 64 -13.20 -9.90 5.88
N LEU A 65 -13.67 -8.66 6.05
CA LEU A 65 -14.83 -8.35 6.89
C LEU A 65 -16.12 -8.99 6.36
N ALA A 66 -16.31 -9.06 5.04
CA ALA A 66 -17.45 -9.76 4.45
C ALA A 66 -17.41 -11.27 4.75
N THR A 67 -16.23 -11.90 4.64
CA THR A 67 -16.08 -13.31 5.00
C THR A 67 -16.30 -13.56 6.49
N LEU A 68 -15.89 -12.63 7.36
CA LEU A 68 -16.17 -12.68 8.79
C LEU A 68 -17.68 -12.61 9.07
N ALA A 69 -18.40 -11.70 8.42
CA ALA A 69 -19.85 -11.57 8.55
C ALA A 69 -20.62 -12.80 8.03
N MET A 70 -20.03 -13.50 7.06
CA MET A 70 -20.54 -14.79 6.56
C MET A 70 -20.30 -15.95 7.54
N GLY A 71 -19.50 -15.77 8.60
CA GLY A 71 -19.16 -16.86 9.53
C GLY A 71 -18.12 -17.82 8.96
N GLN A 72 -17.28 -17.35 8.03
CA GLN A 72 -16.14 -18.12 7.56
C GLN A 72 -15.12 -18.31 8.71
N PRO A 73 -14.41 -19.45 8.72
CA PRO A 73 -13.43 -19.76 9.75
C PRO A 73 -12.22 -18.80 9.71
N TRP A 74 -11.46 -18.79 10.81
CA TRP A 74 -10.49 -17.73 11.07
C TRP A 74 -9.38 -17.61 10.02
N TRP A 75 -8.93 -18.74 9.49
CA TRP A 75 -7.90 -18.78 8.45
C TRP A 75 -8.35 -18.12 7.13
N VAL A 76 -9.65 -18.10 6.83
CA VAL A 76 -10.19 -17.45 5.63
C VAL A 76 -10.15 -15.94 5.79
N TRP A 77 -10.77 -15.39 6.83
CA TRP A 77 -10.89 -13.94 6.96
C TRP A 77 -9.54 -13.28 7.28
N VAL A 78 -8.67 -13.92 8.08
CA VAL A 78 -7.33 -13.39 8.40
C VAL A 78 -6.46 -13.29 7.16
N SER A 79 -6.59 -14.22 6.21
CA SER A 79 -5.85 -14.20 4.94
C SER A 79 -6.11 -12.94 4.11
N PHE A 80 -7.24 -12.25 4.32
CA PHE A 80 -7.58 -11.00 3.64
C PHE A 80 -7.41 -9.77 4.53
N VAL A 81 -7.90 -9.81 5.78
CA VAL A 81 -7.84 -8.67 6.70
C VAL A 81 -6.41 -8.29 7.03
N GLY A 82 -5.53 -9.27 7.33
CA GLY A 82 -4.14 -9.03 7.69
C GLY A 82 -3.39 -8.20 6.64
N PRO A 83 -3.23 -8.71 5.39
CA PRO A 83 -2.57 -7.95 4.34
C PRO A 83 -3.35 -6.69 3.96
N GLY A 84 -4.69 -6.69 3.99
CA GLY A 84 -5.50 -5.52 3.68
C GLY A 84 -5.23 -4.33 4.60
N VAL A 85 -5.30 -4.56 5.91
CA VAL A 85 -5.09 -3.52 6.94
C VAL A 85 -3.66 -3.01 6.92
N LEU A 86 -2.68 -3.91 6.82
CA LEU A 86 -1.27 -3.52 6.72
C LEU A 86 -1.02 -2.64 5.50
N THR A 87 -1.55 -3.00 4.34
CA THR A 87 -1.33 -2.25 3.09
C THR A 87 -2.00 -0.89 3.13
N ALA A 88 -3.29 -0.85 3.50
CA ALA A 88 -4.04 0.39 3.59
C ALA A 88 -3.43 1.33 4.65
N GLY A 89 -3.04 0.79 5.80
CA GLY A 89 -2.42 1.53 6.89
C GLY A 89 -1.04 2.08 6.52
N LEU A 90 -0.16 1.25 5.95
CA LEU A 90 1.18 1.67 5.55
C LEU A 90 1.14 2.69 4.40
N MET A 91 0.43 2.38 3.31
CA MET A 91 0.35 3.28 2.17
C MET A 91 -0.41 4.57 2.52
N GLY A 92 -1.52 4.45 3.24
CA GLY A 92 -2.32 5.60 3.67
C GLY A 92 -1.57 6.50 4.66
N GLY A 93 -0.87 5.91 5.63
CA GLY A 93 -0.10 6.63 6.63
C GLY A 93 1.15 7.32 6.07
N LEU A 94 1.79 6.74 5.05
CA LEU A 94 2.96 7.32 4.40
C LEU A 94 2.62 8.34 3.31
N LEU A 95 1.41 8.29 2.74
CA LEU A 95 0.95 9.23 1.72
C LEU A 95 1.14 10.73 2.09
N PRO A 96 0.79 11.22 3.31
CA PRO A 96 1.05 12.62 3.68
C PRO A 96 2.55 12.95 3.71
N VAL A 97 3.39 12.02 4.16
CA VAL A 97 4.86 12.19 4.19
C VAL A 97 5.40 12.32 2.78
N VAL A 98 5.00 11.44 1.86
CA VAL A 98 5.44 11.47 0.46
C VAL A 98 5.00 12.78 -0.22
N ARG A 99 3.76 13.22 0.00
CA ARG A 99 3.28 14.51 -0.52
C ARG A 99 4.09 15.69 0.00
N MET A 100 4.43 15.69 1.29
CA MET A 100 5.28 16.71 1.90
C MET A 100 6.67 16.75 1.23
N ARG A 101 7.29 15.59 0.98
CA ARG A 101 8.58 15.50 0.29
C ARG A 101 8.55 16.07 -1.12
N TYR A 102 7.47 15.79 -1.87
CA TYR A 102 7.28 16.39 -3.19
C TYR A 102 7.14 17.92 -3.13
N ARG A 103 6.39 18.47 -2.17
CA ARG A 103 6.27 19.92 -1.98
C ARG A 103 7.62 20.58 -1.67
N GLN A 104 8.43 19.97 -0.80
CA GLN A 104 9.77 20.45 -0.48
C GLN A 104 10.73 20.38 -1.69
N ALA A 105 10.59 19.37 -2.55
CA ALA A 105 11.37 19.28 -3.77
C ALA A 105 10.95 20.34 -4.82
N GLU A 106 9.65 20.66 -4.90
CA GLU A 106 9.14 21.73 -5.76
C GLU A 106 9.59 23.12 -5.26
N GLN A 107 9.52 23.39 -3.95
CA GLN A 107 10.01 24.64 -3.35
C GLN A 107 11.49 24.88 -3.63
N ARG A 108 12.34 23.87 -3.43
CA ARG A 108 13.79 23.97 -3.74
C ARG A 108 14.09 24.34 -5.20
N LYS A 109 13.23 23.96 -6.15
CA LYS A 109 13.37 24.34 -7.56
C LYS A 109 13.00 25.81 -7.79
N LEU A 110 11.96 26.30 -7.11
CA LEU A 110 11.53 27.70 -7.20
C LEU A 110 12.56 28.63 -6.57
N ASP A 111 13.09 28.29 -5.41
CA ASP A 111 14.14 29.06 -4.75
C ASP A 111 15.40 29.14 -5.62
N ALA A 112 15.82 28.03 -6.23
CA ALA A 112 16.96 28.03 -7.14
C ALA A 112 16.73 28.87 -8.41
N GLN A 113 15.48 29.05 -8.85
CA GLN A 113 15.13 29.93 -9.97
C GLN A 113 15.13 31.40 -9.57
N SER A 114 14.71 31.75 -8.36
CA SER A 114 14.71 33.14 -7.88
C SER A 114 16.12 33.70 -7.66
N PHE A 115 17.12 32.86 -7.38
CA PHE A 115 18.53 33.26 -7.31
C PHE A 115 19.22 33.44 -8.68
N ARG A 116 18.57 33.05 -9.78
CA ARG A 116 19.12 33.12 -11.15
C ARG A 116 18.62 34.32 -11.97
N GLY A 117 17.67 35.10 -11.44
CA GLY A 117 17.19 36.36 -12.03
C GLY A 117 17.74 37.56 -11.29
#